data_AF-A0A0G3EJL1-F1
#
_entry.id   AF-A0A0G3EJL1-F1
#
_cell.length_a   1.000
_cell.length_b   1.000
_cell.length_c   1.000
_cell.angle_alpha   90.00
_cell.angle_beta   90.00
_cell.angle_gamma   90.00
#
_symmetry.space_group_name_H-M   'P 1'
#
loop_
_entity.id
_entity.type
_entity.pdbx_description
1 polymer ?
#
loop_
_entity_poly.entity_id
_entity_poly.type
_entity_poly.pdbx_seq_one_letter_code
_entity_poly.pdbx_strand_id
1 'polypeptide(L)' 'MSGQDARAPVQASPGECAEALCTLLLQSLAALAAADQVDTACRIAGQAHAVLRRDDGRQAQRFNSLLHRLTPRLDW' A
#
# COMPACT_ATOMS: atom_id res chain seq x y z
N MET A 1 37.97 21.28 -9.07
CA MET A 1 36.83 21.07 -8.16
C MET A 1 35.63 21.81 -8.73
N SER A 2 35.04 21.27 -9.79
CA SER A 2 33.99 21.90 -10.59
C SER A 2 32.63 21.36 -10.19
N GLY A 3 31.65 22.28 -10.10
CA GLY A 3 30.24 22.00 -10.35
C GLY A 3 29.55 21.16 -9.28
N GLN A 4 29.11 21.84 -8.23
CA GLN A 4 28.05 21.34 -7.37
C GLN A 4 26.79 21.19 -8.24
N ASP A 5 26.43 19.95 -8.57
CA ASP A 5 25.14 19.58 -9.16
C ASP A 5 24.03 20.09 -8.24
N ALA A 6 23.53 21.29 -8.52
CA ALA A 6 22.28 21.81 -7.98
C ALA A 6 21.14 21.04 -8.65
N ARG A 7 21.02 19.75 -8.31
CA ARG A 7 19.87 18.94 -8.67
C ARG A 7 18.68 19.53 -7.92
N ALA A 8 17.87 20.29 -8.64
CA ALA A 8 16.59 20.78 -8.16
C ALA A 8 15.82 19.61 -7.50
N PRO A 9 15.11 19.82 -6.38
CA PRO A 9 14.34 18.75 -5.76
C PRO A 9 13.37 18.21 -6.80
N VAL A 10 13.53 16.93 -7.15
CA VAL A 10 12.59 16.22 -8.01
C VAL A 10 11.25 16.24 -7.28
N GLN A 11 10.31 17.05 -7.76
CA GLN A 11 8.97 17.06 -7.20
C GLN A 11 8.33 15.74 -7.60
N ALA A 12 8.07 14.89 -6.61
CA ALA A 12 7.34 13.66 -6.85
C ALA A 12 5.96 14.01 -7.38
N SER A 13 5.57 13.35 -8.48
CA SER A 13 4.25 13.51 -9.05
C SER A 13 3.20 13.00 -8.06
N PRO A 14 1.97 13.54 -8.07
CA PRO A 14 0.90 13.07 -7.20
C PRO A 14 0.69 11.54 -7.25
N GLY A 15 0.87 10.93 -8.43
CA GLY A 15 0.82 9.46 -8.61
C GLY A 15 1.97 8.71 -7.92
N GLU A 16 3.18 9.26 -7.91
CA GLU A 16 4.34 8.66 -7.23
C GLU A 16 4.17 8.73 -5.71
N CYS A 17 3.66 9.86 -5.20
CA CYS A 17 3.29 9.99 -3.79
C CYS A 17 2.19 8.99 -3.40
N ALA A 18 1.15 8.83 -4.23
CA ALA A 18 0.09 7.88 -3.99
C ALA A 18 0.60 6.42 -3.98
N GLU A 19 1.49 6.05 -4.90
CA GLU A 19 2.13 4.73 -4.93
C GLU A 19 2.99 4.47 -3.68
N ALA A 20 3.74 5.47 -3.23
CA ALA A 20 4.55 5.38 -2.01
C ALA A 20 3.66 5.19 -0.77
N LEU A 21 2.57 5.95 -0.66
CA LEU A 21 1.59 5.82 0.42
C LEU A 21 0.89 4.45 0.39
N CYS A 22 0.52 3.95 -0.79
CA CYS A 22 -0.06 2.61 -0.92
C CYS A 22 0.92 1.53 -0.45
N THR A 23 2.21 1.70 -0.78
CA THR A 23 3.28 0.78 -0.35
C THR A 23 3.45 0.81 1.17
N LEU A 24 3.47 2.00 1.78
CA LEU A 24 3.55 2.14 3.24
C LEU A 24 2.35 1.50 3.92
N LEU A 25 1.13 1.74 3.41
CA LEU A 25 -0.08 1.13 3.96
C LEU A 25 -0.02 -0.41 3.88
N LEU A 26 0.39 -0.98 2.76
CA LEU A 26 0.57 -2.44 2.62
C LEU A 26 1.54 -3.01 3.67
N GLN A 27 2.65 -2.30 3.94
CA GLN A 27 3.61 -2.69 4.97
C GLN A 27 2.99 -2.64 6.37
N SER A 28 2.22 -1.58 6.68
CA SER A 28 1.51 -1.48 7.96
C SER A 28 0.48 -2.59 8.14
N LEU A 29 -0.28 -2.94 7.10
CA LEU A 29 -1.26 -4.03 7.16
C LEU A 29 -0.58 -5.39 7.34
N ALA A 30 0.57 -5.61 6.70
CA ALA A 30 1.37 -6.81 6.93
C ALA A 30 1.89 -6.88 8.37
N ALA A 31 2.31 -5.76 8.96
CA ALA A 31 2.73 -5.70 10.36
C ALA A 31 1.57 -5.97 11.33
N LEU A 32 0.38 -5.45 11.06
CA LEU A 32 -0.84 -5.78 11.84
C LEU A 32 -1.13 -7.27 11.80
N ALA A 33 -1.11 -7.89 10.61
CA ALA A 33 -1.32 -9.32 10.47
C ALA A 33 -0.21 -10.15 11.17
N ALA A 34 1.01 -9.64 11.25
CA ALA A 34 2.09 -10.29 12.01
C ALA A 34 1.88 -10.17 13.54
N ALA A 35 1.20 -9.12 14.00
CA ALA A 35 0.80 -8.90 15.39
C ALA A 35 -0.55 -9.55 15.74
N ASP A 36 -0.94 -10.61 15.02
CA ASP A 36 -2.21 -11.34 15.20
C ASP A 36 -3.50 -10.54 14.92
N GLN A 37 -3.39 -9.31 14.41
CA GLN A 37 -4.53 -8.45 14.04
C GLN A 37 -4.99 -8.71 12.60
N VAL A 38 -5.16 -9.99 12.22
CA VAL A 38 -5.45 -10.40 10.83
C VAL A 38 -6.82 -9.89 10.35
N ASP A 39 -7.86 -9.94 11.20
CA ASP A 39 -9.20 -9.41 10.86
C ASP A 39 -9.16 -7.92 10.51
N THR A 40 -8.55 -7.11 11.38
CA THR A 40 -8.35 -5.68 11.16
C THR A 40 -7.58 -5.42 9.86
N ALA A 41 -6.50 -6.16 9.61
CA ALA A 41 -5.71 -6.03 8.39
C ALA A 41 -6.53 -6.36 7.13
N CYS A 42 -7.33 -7.43 7.16
CA CYS A 42 -8.25 -7.80 6.08
C CYS A 42 -9.30 -6.71 5.82
N ARG A 43 -9.95 -6.19 6.87
CA ARG A 43 -10.97 -5.14 6.72
C ARG A 43 -10.41 -3.89 6.05
N ILE A 44 -9.26 -3.41 6.51
CA ILE A 44 -8.63 -2.19 5.96
C ILE A 44 -8.16 -2.44 4.52
N ALA A 45 -7.55 -3.61 4.22
CA ALA A 45 -7.16 -3.95 2.85
C ALA A 45 -8.36 -3.99 1.89
N GLY A 46 -9.51 -4.50 2.34
CA GLY A 46 -10.77 -4.50 1.58
C GLY A 46 -11.28 -3.08 1.28
N GLN A 47 -11.23 -2.20 2.28
CA GLN A 47 -11.59 -0.80 2.11
C GLN A 47 -10.64 -0.08 1.13
N ALA A 48 -9.33 -0.27 1.27
CA ALA A 48 -8.34 0.31 0.36
C ALA A 48 -8.55 -0.16 -1.08
N HIS A 49 -8.80 -1.46 -1.29
CA HIS A 49 -9.15 -2.00 -2.60
C HIS A 49 -10.41 -1.33 -3.19
N ALA A 50 -11.48 -1.19 -2.39
CA ALA A 50 -12.73 -0.59 -2.83
C ALA A 50 -12.59 0.89 -3.24
N VAL A 51 -11.72 1.63 -2.55
CA VAL A 51 -11.38 3.02 -2.88
C VAL A 51 -10.61 3.10 -4.19
N LEU A 52 -9.59 2.24 -4.36
CA LEU A 52 -8.65 2.35 -5.49
C LEU A 52 -9.16 1.70 -6.78
N ARG A 53 -10.09 0.73 -6.73
CA ARG A 53 -10.47 -0.08 -7.90
C ARG A 53 -11.00 0.71 -9.11
N ARG A 54 -11.45 1.95 -8.93
CA ARG A 54 -11.97 2.80 -10.01
C ARG A 54 -10.89 3.69 -10.64
N ASP A 55 -9.96 4.18 -9.82
CA ASP A 55 -9.00 5.21 -10.22
C ASP A 55 -7.58 4.64 -10.46
N ASP A 56 -7.19 3.59 -9.72
CA ASP A 56 -5.88 2.95 -9.83
C ASP A 56 -5.99 1.43 -9.64
N GLY A 57 -6.29 0.74 -10.74
CA GLY A 57 -6.41 -0.72 -10.78
C GLY A 57 -5.13 -1.45 -10.38
N ARG A 58 -3.95 -0.86 -10.63
CA ARG A 58 -2.66 -1.46 -10.26
C ARG A 58 -2.51 -1.49 -8.75
N GLN A 59 -2.74 -0.37 -8.06
CA GLN A 59 -2.66 -0.33 -6.59
C GLN A 59 -3.79 -1.16 -5.95
N ALA A 60 -5.01 -1.11 -6.50
CA ALA A 60 -6.13 -1.91 -6.02
C ALA A 60 -5.81 -3.42 -6.02
N GLN A 61 -5.14 -3.92 -7.06
CA GLN A 61 -4.77 -5.33 -7.17
C GLN A 61 -3.75 -5.76 -6.10
N ARG A 62 -2.87 -4.85 -5.66
CA ARG A 62 -1.89 -5.14 -4.59
C ARG A 62 -2.60 -5.38 -3.25
N PHE A 63 -3.59 -4.56 -2.91
CA PHE A 63 -4.42 -4.77 -1.72
C PHE A 63 -5.24 -6.06 -1.82
N ASN A 64 -5.82 -6.35 -2.99
CA ASN A 64 -6.53 -7.61 -3.21
C ASN A 64 -5.62 -8.84 -3.06
N SER A 65 -4.38 -8.74 -3.55
CA SER A 65 -3.38 -9.80 -3.38
C SER A 65 -3.01 -10.01 -1.91
N LEU A 66 -2.94 -8.95 -1.11
CA LEU A 66 -2.75 -9.05 0.32
C LEU A 66 -3.96 -9.75 0.99
N LEU A 67 -5.19 -9.38 0.64
CA LEU A 67 -6.39 -10.05 1.15
C LEU A 67 -6.34 -11.55 0.94
N HIS A 68 -6.09 -12.01 -0.28
CA HIS A 68 -6.01 -13.43 -0.59
C HIS A 68 -4.95 -14.18 0.24
N ARG A 69 -3.88 -13.51 0.66
CA ARG A 69 -2.85 -14.08 1.54
C ARG A 69 -3.28 -14.13 3.01
N LEU A 70 -4.10 -13.18 3.43
CA LEU A 70 -4.54 -13.05 4.82
C LEU A 70 -5.82 -13.83 5.12
N THR A 71 -6.74 -13.98 4.15
CA THR A 71 -7.99 -14.72 4.33
C THR A 71 -7.82 -16.12 4.91
N PRO A 72 -6.84 -16.95 4.48
CA PRO A 72 -6.63 -18.28 5.08
C PRO A 72 -6.15 -18.25 6.53
N ARG A 73 -5.72 -17.10 7.04
CA ARG A 73 -5.28 -16.89 8.43
C ARG A 73 -6.40 -16.37 9.33
N LEU A 74 -7.59 -16.12 8.78
CA LEU A 74 -8.76 -15.80 9.58
C LEU A 74 -9.25 -17.12 10.20
N ASP A 75 -9.31 -17.15 11.53
CA ASP A 75 -9.98 -18.20 12.28
C ASP A 75 -11.47 -17.85 12.26
N TRP A 76 -12.26 -18.63 11.53
CA TRP A 76 -13.71 -18.47 11.38
C TRP A 76 -14.44 -19.64 12.04
#